data_AF-A7T6Y3-F1
#
_entry.id   AF-A7T6Y3-F1
#
_cell.length_a   1.000
_cell.length_b   1.000
_cell.length_c   1.000
_cell.angle_alpha   90.00
_cell.angle_beta   90.00
_cell.angle_gamma   90.00
#
_symmetry.space_group_name_H-M   'P 1'
#
loop_
_entity.id
_entity.type
_entity.pdbx_description
1 polymer ?
#
loop_
_entity_poly.entity_id
_entity_poly.type
_entity_poly.pdbx_seq_one_letter_code
_entity_poly.pdbx_strand_id
1 'polypeptide(L)'
;TDKGKPFSGPAFSTHMKSVFYHLTGVSVNLHLLRSSFVTYCYGDSQCTDAMKDSLASALRHTRKQAQLTYDRRNSSEKKSLAVSLASELAENTIESLSAQPSDRNAGLDKGSWVALTVEGSTLANPNILLARIQNLMPGRKASLLWFKATAEKGLYAFHYDEASWIESLDALVPVQVKEIKNSPGLYKLTTSLKKIHRAVLGNN
;
A
#
# COMPACT_ATOMS: atom_id res chain seq x y z
N THR A 1 -18.21 46.88 -9.03
CA THR A 1 -18.86 47.49 -10.21
C THR A 1 -18.13 48.77 -10.50
N ASP A 2 -17.87 49.07 -11.77
CA ASP A 2 -17.30 50.37 -12.15
C ASP A 2 -18.46 51.33 -12.35
N LYS A 3 -18.67 52.24 -11.39
CA LYS A 3 -19.74 53.25 -11.42
C LYS A 3 -21.12 52.66 -11.71
N GLY A 4 -21.46 51.57 -11.01
CA GLY A 4 -22.76 50.90 -11.15
C GLY A 4 -22.89 49.98 -12.37
N LYS A 5 -21.88 49.89 -13.23
CA LYS A 5 -21.84 48.94 -14.36
C LYS A 5 -20.96 47.73 -14.04
N PRO A 6 -21.19 46.57 -14.69
CA PRO A 6 -20.24 45.47 -14.67
C PRO A 6 -18.87 45.94 -15.17
N PHE A 7 -17.80 45.46 -14.56
CA PHE A 7 -16.46 45.77 -15.05
C PHE A 7 -16.27 45.22 -16.46
N SER A 8 -15.58 45.99 -17.32
CA SER A 8 -14.95 45.41 -18.51
C SER A 8 -13.79 44.50 -18.10
N GLY A 9 -13.42 43.53 -18.93
CA GLY A 9 -12.31 42.61 -18.64
C GLY A 9 -10.99 43.30 -18.22
N PRO A 10 -10.54 44.35 -18.95
CA PRO A 10 -9.38 45.12 -18.55
C PRO A 10 -9.57 45.89 -17.24
N ALA A 11 -10.73 46.53 -17.03
CA ALA A 11 -11.01 47.29 -15.81
C ALA A 11 -11.04 46.38 -14.57
N PHE A 12 -11.62 45.19 -14.69
CA PHE A 12 -11.62 44.17 -13.64
C PHE A 12 -10.19 43.73 -13.31
N SER A 13 -9.36 43.47 -14.33
CA SER A 13 -7.97 43.05 -14.13
C SER A 13 -7.15 44.11 -13.41
N THR A 14 -7.29 45.38 -13.79
CA THR A 14 -6.61 46.50 -13.13
C THR A 14 -7.10 46.67 -11.69
N HIS A 15 -8.41 46.56 -11.46
CA HIS A 15 -8.98 46.64 -10.12
C HIS A 15 -8.44 45.53 -9.21
N MET A 16 -8.47 44.27 -9.66
CA MET A 16 -7.96 43.13 -8.90
C MET A 16 -6.47 43.26 -8.60
N LYS A 17 -5.66 43.71 -9.57
CA LYS A 17 -4.24 43.97 -9.36
C LYS A 17 -3.99 44.99 -8.25
N SER A 18 -4.74 46.10 -8.29
CA SER A 18 -4.65 47.14 -7.26
C SER A 18 -5.04 46.60 -5.89
N VAL A 19 -6.14 45.86 -5.78
CA VAL A 19 -6.58 45.25 -4.51
C VAL A 19 -5.51 44.32 -3.93
N PHE A 20 -4.99 43.38 -4.72
CA PHE A 20 -3.93 42.48 -4.25
C PHE A 20 -2.65 43.21 -3.85
N TYR A 21 -2.25 44.22 -4.62
CA TYR A 21 -1.09 45.04 -4.30
C TYR A 21 -1.26 45.78 -2.97
N HIS A 22 -2.42 46.37 -2.71
CA HIS A 22 -2.70 47.04 -1.44
C HIS A 22 -2.71 46.08 -0.24
N LEU A 23 -3.20 44.86 -0.43
CA LEU A 23 -3.28 43.87 0.65
C LEU A 23 -1.97 43.15 0.94
N THR A 24 -1.14 42.92 -0.09
CA THR A 24 0.03 42.03 0.01
C THR A 24 1.36 42.71 -0.29
N GLY A 25 1.34 43.93 -0.85
CA GLY A 25 2.52 44.62 -1.38
C GLY A 25 3.05 44.04 -2.69
N VAL A 26 2.42 42.98 -3.23
CA VAL A 26 2.91 42.25 -4.41
C VAL A 26 2.00 42.51 -5.61
N SER A 27 2.59 42.83 -6.75
CA SER A 27 1.86 42.93 -8.03
C SER A 27 1.56 41.53 -8.56
N VAL A 28 0.29 41.25 -8.83
CA VAL A 28 -0.16 39.91 -9.22
C VAL A 28 -0.52 39.86 -10.71
N ASN A 29 -0.11 38.80 -11.40
CA ASN A 29 -0.65 38.48 -12.71
C ASN A 29 -1.95 37.68 -12.55
N LEU A 30 -3.06 38.16 -13.12
CA LEU A 30 -4.37 37.52 -12.96
C LEU A 30 -4.41 36.08 -13.52
N HIS A 31 -3.61 35.77 -14.54
CA HIS A 31 -3.45 34.40 -15.02
C HIS A 31 -2.74 33.51 -14.00
N LEU A 32 -1.73 34.07 -13.32
CA LEU A 32 -1.03 33.38 -12.24
C LEU A 32 -1.98 33.14 -11.07
N LEU A 33 -2.85 34.09 -10.73
CA LEU A 33 -3.84 33.93 -9.67
C LEU A 33 -4.76 32.73 -9.92
N ARG A 34 -5.27 32.58 -11.16
CA ARG A 34 -6.06 31.40 -11.54
C ARG A 34 -5.27 30.10 -11.38
N SER A 35 -4.02 30.05 -11.86
CA SER A 35 -3.17 28.88 -11.69
C SER A 35 -2.89 28.56 -10.22
N SER A 36 -2.58 29.57 -9.41
CA SER A 36 -2.30 29.40 -7.98
C SER A 36 -3.52 28.90 -7.24
N PHE A 37 -4.71 29.42 -7.55
CA PHE A 37 -5.96 28.96 -6.93
C PHE A 37 -6.25 27.50 -7.26
N VAL A 38 -6.13 27.10 -8.54
CA VAL A 38 -6.30 25.69 -8.94
C VAL A 38 -5.25 24.81 -8.29
N THR A 39 -3.99 25.24 -8.26
CA THR A 39 -2.88 24.51 -7.61
C THR A 39 -3.16 24.28 -6.12
N TYR A 40 -3.62 25.33 -5.42
CA TYR A 40 -4.03 25.25 -4.01
C TYR A 40 -5.17 24.25 -3.82
N CYS A 41 -6.28 24.37 -4.56
CA CYS A 41 -7.42 23.46 -4.44
C CYS A 41 -7.04 22.01 -4.74
N TYR A 42 -6.10 21.75 -5.65
CA TYR A 42 -5.67 20.39 -5.96
C TYR A 42 -4.68 19.82 -4.93
N GLY A 43 -3.96 20.70 -4.21
CA GLY A 43 -3.04 20.38 -3.13
C GLY A 43 -3.69 20.22 -1.77
N ASP A 44 -4.81 20.89 -1.53
CA ASP A 44 -5.49 20.90 -0.25
C ASP A 44 -6.34 19.63 -0.06
N SER A 45 -6.16 18.98 1.09
CA SER A 45 -6.91 17.78 1.47
C SER A 45 -8.37 18.08 1.79
N GLN A 46 -8.68 19.31 2.21
CA GLN A 46 -10.04 19.76 2.48
C GLN A 46 -10.84 20.01 1.19
N CYS A 47 -10.16 20.18 0.06
CA CYS A 47 -10.82 20.32 -1.22
C CYS A 47 -11.23 18.95 -1.76
N THR A 48 -12.52 18.64 -1.62
CA THR A 48 -13.10 17.38 -2.09
C THR A 48 -13.08 17.27 -3.61
N ASP A 49 -13.22 16.06 -4.11
CA ASP A 49 -13.27 15.80 -5.55
C ASP A 49 -14.44 16.49 -6.25
N ALA A 50 -15.61 16.55 -5.61
CA ALA A 50 -16.77 17.29 -6.11
C ALA A 50 -16.47 18.80 -6.24
N MET A 51 -15.72 19.38 -5.30
CA MET A 51 -15.30 20.79 -5.39
C MET A 51 -14.32 21.01 -6.55
N LYS A 52 -13.41 20.06 -6.78
CA LYS A 52 -12.46 20.11 -7.91
C LYS A 52 -13.18 20.00 -9.26
N ASP A 53 -14.22 19.18 -9.34
CA ASP A 53 -15.06 19.05 -10.53
C ASP A 53 -15.90 20.31 -10.77
N SER A 54 -16.50 20.87 -9.72
CA SER A 54 -17.21 22.15 -9.79
C SER A 54 -16.28 23.28 -10.26
N LEU A 55 -15.07 23.35 -9.69
CA LEU A 55 -14.04 24.29 -10.11
C LEU A 55 -13.69 24.10 -11.59
N ALA A 56 -13.40 22.88 -12.04
CA ALA A 56 -13.10 22.60 -13.43
C ALA A 56 -14.23 23.00 -14.38
N SER A 57 -15.49 22.74 -13.99
CA SER A 57 -16.69 23.14 -14.73
C SER A 57 -16.80 24.67 -14.85
N ALA A 58 -16.53 25.42 -13.78
CA ALA A 58 -16.48 26.90 -13.83
C ALA A 58 -15.41 27.41 -14.80
N LEU A 59 -14.34 26.64 -15.01
CA LEU A 59 -13.29 26.91 -15.98
C LEU A 59 -13.63 26.42 -17.40
N ARG A 60 -14.79 25.79 -17.61
CA ARG A 60 -15.22 25.11 -18.85
C ARG A 60 -14.27 23.99 -19.28
N HIS A 61 -13.64 23.34 -18.32
CA HIS A 61 -12.67 22.28 -18.53
C HIS A 61 -13.18 20.98 -17.91
N THR A 62 -12.67 19.85 -18.39
CA THR A 62 -12.65 18.63 -17.58
C THR A 62 -11.67 18.79 -16.42
N ARG A 63 -11.84 18.00 -15.35
CA ARG A 63 -10.90 17.97 -14.23
C ARG A 63 -9.45 17.74 -14.68
N LYS A 64 -9.25 16.80 -15.60
CA LYS A 64 -7.93 16.49 -16.18
C LYS A 64 -7.32 17.68 -16.93
N GLN A 65 -8.11 18.39 -17.73
CA GLN A 65 -7.65 19.58 -18.45
C GLN A 65 -7.33 20.73 -17.50
N ALA A 66 -8.16 20.98 -16.48
CA ALA A 66 -7.89 21.99 -15.46
C ALA A 66 -6.58 21.69 -14.72
N GLN A 67 -6.36 20.42 -14.36
CA GLN A 67 -5.13 19.99 -13.71
C GLN A 67 -3.90 20.19 -14.61
N LEU A 68 -3.93 19.72 -15.85
CA LEU A 68 -2.78 19.83 -16.76
C LEU A 68 -2.40 21.28 -17.07
N THR A 69 -3.40 22.16 -17.20
CA THR A 69 -3.18 23.55 -17.60
C THR A 69 -2.77 24.44 -16.42
N TYR A 70 -3.23 24.14 -15.19
CA TYR A 70 -3.11 25.07 -14.07
C TYR A 70 -2.43 24.52 -12.81
N ASP A 71 -2.46 23.20 -12.55
CA ASP A 71 -1.85 22.59 -11.36
C ASP A 71 -0.32 22.56 -11.49
N ARG A 72 0.35 23.46 -10.78
CA ARG A 72 1.81 23.66 -10.83
C ARG A 72 2.59 22.78 -9.86
N ARG A 73 1.94 21.91 -9.08
CA ARG A 73 2.66 21.03 -8.14
C ARG A 73 3.64 20.11 -8.86
N ASN A 74 4.81 19.96 -8.27
CA ASN A 74 5.84 19.04 -8.72
C ASN A 74 5.47 17.58 -8.39
N SER A 75 6.28 16.63 -8.87
CA SER A 75 6.00 15.20 -8.68
C SER A 75 5.96 14.79 -7.21
N SER A 76 6.83 15.37 -6.38
CA SER A 76 6.92 15.07 -4.95
C SER A 76 5.68 15.55 -4.20
N GLU A 77 5.24 16.78 -4.46
CA GLU A 77 4.03 17.35 -3.87
C GLU A 77 2.78 16.55 -4.23
N LYS A 78 2.68 16.07 -5.48
CA LYS A 78 1.57 15.21 -5.92
C LYS A 78 1.57 13.83 -5.26
N LYS A 79 2.73 13.34 -4.81
CA LYS A 79 2.90 12.03 -4.17
C LYS A 79 2.87 12.09 -2.64
N SER A 80 2.97 13.28 -2.05
CA SER A 80 3.07 13.49 -0.60
C SER A 80 2.01 12.74 0.20
N LEU A 81 0.74 12.81 -0.22
CA LEU A 81 -0.37 12.10 0.45
C LEU A 81 -0.21 10.58 0.41
N ALA A 82 0.22 10.01 -0.72
CA ALA A 82 0.44 8.57 -0.83
C ALA A 82 1.62 8.12 0.05
N VAL A 83 2.68 8.92 0.14
CA VAL A 83 3.82 8.66 1.02
C VAL A 83 3.43 8.76 2.49
N SER A 84 2.63 9.78 2.86
CA SER A 84 2.13 9.94 4.24
C SER A 84 1.28 8.75 4.67
N LEU A 85 0.35 8.32 3.81
CA LEU A 85 -0.49 7.15 4.08
C LEU A 85 0.34 5.86 4.23
N ALA A 86 1.31 5.66 3.35
CA ALA A 86 2.20 4.49 3.44
C ALA A 86 3.02 4.49 4.74
N SER A 87 3.45 5.67 5.19
CA SER A 87 4.21 5.83 6.44
C SER A 87 3.32 5.51 7.66
N GLU A 88 2.11 6.05 7.70
CA GLU A 88 1.13 5.77 8.77
C GLU A 88 0.80 4.28 8.86
N LEU A 89 0.58 3.61 7.72
CA LEU A 89 0.35 2.16 7.68
C LEU A 89 1.56 1.36 8.17
N ALA A 90 2.77 1.80 7.85
CA ALA A 90 3.99 1.16 8.31
C ALA A 90 4.17 1.30 9.84
N GLU A 91 3.93 2.49 10.38
CA GLU A 91 4.03 2.78 11.82
C GLU A 91 2.98 1.99 12.63
N ASN A 92 1.72 2.00 12.19
CA ASN A 92 0.66 1.19 12.83
C ASN A 92 0.95 -0.31 12.80
N THR A 93 1.64 -0.79 11.77
CA THR A 93 2.07 -2.19 11.68
C THR A 93 3.15 -2.50 12.73
N ILE A 94 4.11 -1.59 12.94
CA ILE A 94 5.21 -1.74 13.90
C ILE A 94 4.68 -1.73 15.34
N GLU A 95 3.74 -0.83 15.65
CA GLU A 95 3.17 -0.71 16.99
C GLU A 95 2.40 -1.99 17.38
N SER A 96 1.62 -2.58 16.46
CA SER A 96 0.90 -3.83 16.73
C SER A 96 1.82 -5.06 16.95
N LEU A 97 3.04 -5.04 16.38
CA LEU A 97 4.04 -6.10 16.55
C LEU A 97 4.76 -6.00 17.91
N SER A 98 4.80 -4.83 18.54
CA SER A 98 5.51 -4.59 19.80
C SER A 98 4.75 -5.05 21.06
N ALA A 99 3.46 -5.40 20.94
CA ALA A 99 2.56 -5.65 22.07
C ALA A 99 2.34 -7.13 22.45
N GLN A 100 3.20 -8.07 22.03
CA GLN A 100 3.03 -9.51 22.34
C GLN A 100 4.11 -10.02 23.31
N PRO A 101 3.75 -10.55 24.50
CA PRO A 101 4.70 -11.18 25.41
C PRO A 101 4.91 -12.69 25.15
N SER A 102 6.20 -13.07 25.15
CA SER A 102 6.86 -14.31 25.63
C SER A 102 6.60 -15.70 24.99
N ASP A 103 7.69 -16.24 24.40
CA ASP A 103 8.42 -17.47 24.79
C ASP A 103 7.87 -18.88 24.59
N ARG A 104 7.02 -19.14 23.60
CA ARG A 104 6.84 -20.54 23.09
C ARG A 104 7.13 -20.75 21.60
N ASN A 105 7.28 -19.67 20.83
CA ASN A 105 7.46 -19.71 19.37
C ASN A 105 8.70 -18.91 18.92
N ALA A 106 9.83 -19.04 19.62
CA ALA A 106 11.07 -18.36 19.24
C ALA A 106 11.44 -18.68 17.77
N GLY A 107 11.18 -17.73 16.86
CA GLY A 107 11.50 -17.82 15.42
C GLY A 107 10.32 -17.82 14.43
N LEU A 108 9.06 -17.80 14.89
CA LEU A 108 7.89 -17.65 14.00
C LEU A 108 7.46 -16.19 13.88
N ASP A 109 8.24 -15.41 13.13
CA ASP A 109 7.97 -14.01 12.86
C ASP A 109 7.29 -13.80 11.50
N LYS A 110 6.79 -12.58 11.29
CA LYS A 110 6.32 -12.14 9.97
C LYS A 110 7.42 -12.36 8.93
N GLY A 111 7.07 -13.02 7.83
CA GLY A 111 7.99 -13.36 6.76
C GLY A 111 8.73 -14.69 6.92
N SER A 112 8.60 -15.37 8.07
CA SER A 112 9.14 -16.72 8.25
C SER A 112 8.48 -17.73 7.32
N TRP A 113 9.28 -18.69 6.84
CA TRP A 113 8.82 -19.81 6.04
C TRP A 113 8.34 -20.93 6.96
N VAL A 114 7.14 -21.42 6.68
CA VAL A 114 6.48 -22.47 7.45
C VAL A 114 5.92 -23.55 6.52
N ALA A 115 5.79 -24.76 7.06
CA ALA A 115 5.11 -25.85 6.38
C ALA A 115 4.00 -26.43 7.25
N LEU A 116 2.93 -26.86 6.60
CA LEU A 116 1.85 -27.65 7.18
C LEU A 116 1.82 -29.03 6.55
N THR A 117 1.46 -30.07 7.30
CA THR A 117 1.21 -31.39 6.74
C THR A 117 -0.23 -31.50 6.28
N VAL A 118 -0.46 -32.00 5.07
CA VAL A 118 -1.82 -32.23 4.54
C VAL A 118 -2.45 -33.42 5.25
N GLU A 119 -3.76 -33.38 5.47
CA GLU A 119 -4.52 -34.55 5.93
C GLU A 119 -4.29 -35.76 5.01
N GLY A 120 -3.96 -36.91 5.59
CA GLY A 120 -3.59 -38.12 4.84
C GLY A 120 -2.10 -38.22 4.47
N SER A 121 -1.26 -37.23 4.83
CA SER A 121 0.19 -37.34 4.70
C SER A 121 0.75 -38.45 5.60
N THR A 122 1.54 -39.37 5.04
CA THR A 122 2.18 -40.47 5.78
C THR A 122 3.70 -40.31 5.80
N LEU A 123 4.40 -40.98 6.72
CA LEU A 123 5.88 -41.00 6.72
C LEU A 123 6.47 -41.62 5.44
N ALA A 124 5.75 -42.54 4.80
CA ALA A 124 6.14 -43.17 3.55
C ALA A 124 5.92 -42.25 2.33
N ASN A 125 4.85 -41.45 2.35
CA ASN A 125 4.55 -40.45 1.32
C ASN A 125 4.20 -39.09 1.97
N PRO A 126 5.20 -38.30 2.37
CA PRO A 126 4.97 -37.05 3.07
C PRO A 126 4.45 -35.99 2.11
N ASN A 127 3.27 -35.45 2.40
CA ASN A 127 2.64 -34.37 1.67
C ASN A 127 2.52 -33.12 2.55
N ILE A 128 3.04 -32.00 2.06
CA ILE A 128 3.11 -30.75 2.80
C ILE A 128 2.66 -29.58 1.95
N LEU A 129 2.26 -28.53 2.65
CA LEU A 129 1.91 -27.23 2.10
C LEU A 129 2.96 -26.24 2.58
N LEU A 130 3.60 -25.55 1.64
CA LEU A 130 4.59 -24.53 1.94
C LEU A 130 3.91 -23.18 2.01
N ALA A 131 4.18 -22.42 3.06
CA ALA A 131 3.64 -21.09 3.24
C ALA A 131 4.65 -20.11 3.83
N ARG A 132 4.34 -18.82 3.70
CA ARG A 132 5.07 -17.72 4.33
C ARG A 132 4.13 -16.90 5.19
N ILE A 133 4.53 -16.61 6.43
CA ILE A 133 3.70 -15.84 7.36
C ILE A 133 3.57 -14.40 6.86
N GLN A 134 2.35 -13.97 6.58
CA GLN A 134 2.05 -12.60 6.17
C GLN A 134 1.84 -11.70 7.38
N ASN A 135 1.00 -12.14 8.33
CA ASN A 135 0.69 -11.41 9.56
C ASN A 135 0.38 -12.40 10.69
N LEU A 136 0.76 -12.04 11.92
CA LEU A 136 0.36 -12.72 13.13
C LEU A 136 -0.96 -12.10 13.62
N MET A 137 -1.91 -12.95 14.02
CA MET A 137 -3.25 -12.56 14.44
C MET A 137 -3.48 -12.93 15.92
N PRO A 138 -4.41 -12.23 16.61
CA PRO A 138 -4.81 -12.61 17.95
C PRO A 138 -5.30 -14.06 18.04
N GLY A 139 -5.06 -14.72 19.18
CA GLY A 139 -5.46 -16.11 19.39
C GLY A 139 -4.52 -17.14 18.77
N ARG A 140 -3.22 -16.84 18.66
CA ARG A 140 -2.17 -17.73 18.12
C ARG A 140 -2.47 -18.20 16.69
N LYS A 141 -3.00 -17.31 15.84
CA LYS A 141 -3.24 -17.59 14.43
C LYS A 141 -2.30 -16.78 13.54
N ALA A 142 -2.07 -17.24 12.32
CA ALA A 142 -1.32 -16.52 11.32
C ALA A 142 -2.04 -16.54 9.97
N SER A 143 -2.01 -15.41 9.28
CA SER A 143 -2.38 -15.34 7.87
C SER A 143 -1.19 -15.73 7.00
N LEU A 144 -1.43 -16.54 5.98
CA LEU A 144 -0.41 -17.25 5.21
C LEU A 144 -0.49 -16.96 3.71
N LEU A 145 0.68 -16.82 3.08
CA LEU A 145 0.85 -16.85 1.62
C LEU A 145 1.27 -18.25 1.19
N TRP A 146 0.56 -18.82 0.22
CA TRP A 146 0.72 -20.22 -0.17
C TRP A 146 1.65 -20.40 -1.37
N PHE A 147 2.41 -21.48 -1.33
CA PHE A 147 3.32 -21.87 -2.38
C PHE A 147 3.03 -23.29 -2.81
N LYS A 148 2.65 -23.47 -4.08
CA LYS A 148 2.29 -24.76 -4.64
C LYS A 148 3.53 -25.45 -5.19
N ALA A 149 3.62 -26.76 -4.96
CA ALA A 149 4.67 -27.57 -5.58
C ALA A 149 4.55 -27.51 -7.11
N THR A 150 5.69 -27.33 -7.77
CA THR A 150 5.79 -27.35 -9.23
C THR A 150 5.97 -28.78 -9.74
N ALA A 151 6.04 -28.96 -11.07
CA ALA A 151 6.35 -30.26 -11.67
C ALA A 151 7.75 -30.77 -11.27
N GLU A 152 8.68 -29.87 -10.95
CA GLU A 152 10.01 -30.23 -10.47
C GLU A 152 10.00 -30.48 -8.96
N LYS A 153 10.60 -31.60 -8.55
CA LYS A 153 10.54 -32.07 -7.17
C LYS A 153 11.24 -31.12 -6.20
N GLY A 154 10.50 -30.67 -5.18
CA GLY A 154 11.02 -29.81 -4.11
C GLY A 154 11.09 -28.33 -4.48
N LEU A 155 10.56 -27.96 -5.64
CA LEU A 155 10.38 -26.57 -6.05
C LEU A 155 8.94 -26.12 -5.86
N TYR A 156 8.79 -24.90 -5.36
CA TYR A 156 7.52 -24.30 -5.01
C TYR A 156 7.44 -22.90 -5.62
N ALA A 157 6.27 -22.54 -6.12
CA ALA A 157 6.00 -21.22 -6.68
C ALA A 157 4.81 -20.60 -5.96
N PHE A 158 4.81 -19.27 -5.86
CA PHE A 158 3.70 -18.55 -5.24
C PHE A 158 2.39 -18.87 -5.96
N HIS A 159 1.37 -19.20 -5.19
CA HIS A 159 0.02 -19.43 -5.70
C HIS A 159 -0.89 -18.36 -5.12
N TYR A 160 -1.37 -17.48 -5.99
CA TYR A 160 -2.39 -16.51 -5.62
C TYR A 160 -3.75 -17.20 -5.64
N ASP A 161 -4.45 -17.08 -4.53
CA ASP A 161 -5.84 -17.47 -4.36
C ASP A 161 -6.57 -16.30 -3.68
N GLU A 162 -7.85 -16.08 -4.02
CA GLU A 162 -8.65 -15.00 -3.42
C GLU A 162 -9.01 -15.29 -1.96
N ALA A 163 -8.89 -16.55 -1.53
CA ALA A 163 -9.11 -16.96 -0.16
C ALA A 163 -8.00 -16.46 0.78
N SER A 164 -8.41 -15.89 1.91
CA SER A 164 -7.50 -15.60 3.03
C SER A 164 -7.28 -16.87 3.84
N TRP A 165 -6.05 -17.39 3.79
CA TRP A 165 -5.69 -18.60 4.52
C TRP A 165 -5.18 -18.26 5.91
N ILE A 166 -5.87 -18.76 6.93
CA ILE A 166 -5.57 -18.50 8.34
C ILE A 166 -5.41 -19.83 9.07
N GLU A 167 -4.26 -20.02 9.71
CA GLU A 167 -3.93 -21.26 10.41
C GLU A 167 -3.45 -21.00 11.83
N SER A 168 -3.59 -22.00 12.70
CA SER A 168 -3.03 -21.96 14.06
C SER A 168 -1.50 -22.06 14.00
N LEU A 169 -0.80 -21.24 14.78
CA LEU A 169 0.66 -21.30 14.91
C LEU A 169 1.15 -22.66 15.41
N ASP A 170 0.33 -23.39 16.15
CA ASP A 170 0.69 -24.70 16.71
C ASP A 170 0.76 -25.80 15.63
N ALA A 171 0.10 -25.59 14.48
CA ALA A 171 0.15 -26.50 13.33
C ALA A 171 1.31 -26.18 12.36
N LEU A 172 2.02 -25.06 12.58
CA LEU A 172 3.06 -24.58 11.68
C LEU A 172 4.44 -25.10 12.09
N VAL A 173 5.16 -25.66 11.14
CA VAL A 173 6.56 -26.06 11.34
C VAL A 173 7.49 -25.07 10.63
N PRO A 174 8.44 -24.42 11.32
CA PRO A 174 9.45 -23.60 10.68
C PRO A 174 10.30 -24.40 9.68
N VAL A 175 10.50 -23.84 8.49
CA VAL A 175 11.30 -24.49 7.42
C VAL A 175 12.28 -23.53 6.78
N GLN A 176 13.31 -24.09 6.15
CA GLN A 176 14.30 -23.34 5.40
C GLN A 176 14.07 -23.48 3.90
N VAL A 177 13.99 -22.34 3.22
CA VAL A 177 13.72 -22.22 1.80
C VAL A 177 14.79 -21.34 1.17
N LYS A 178 15.27 -21.71 -0.03
CA LYS A 178 16.18 -20.91 -0.84
C LYS A 178 15.52 -20.48 -2.13
N GLU A 179 15.58 -19.20 -2.44
CA GLU A 179 15.20 -18.71 -3.77
C GLU A 179 16.26 -19.11 -4.81
N ILE A 180 15.80 -19.48 -6.00
CA ILE A 180 16.70 -19.85 -7.10
C ILE A 180 17.18 -18.57 -7.80
N LYS A 181 18.51 -18.37 -7.80
CA LYS A 181 19.16 -17.15 -8.31
C LYS A 181 18.75 -16.75 -9.74
N ASN A 182 18.42 -17.72 -10.59
CA ASN A 182 18.12 -17.51 -12.01
C ASN A 182 16.62 -17.65 -12.34
N SER A 183 15.76 -17.79 -11.34
CA SER A 183 14.32 -18.02 -11.53
C SER A 183 13.55 -17.33 -10.40
N PRO A 184 13.37 -15.99 -10.48
CA PRO A 184 12.68 -15.23 -9.45
C PRO A 184 11.27 -15.76 -9.26
N GLY A 185 10.84 -15.89 -8.00
CA GLY A 185 9.56 -16.47 -7.64
C GLY A 185 9.53 -18.01 -7.56
N LEU A 186 10.66 -18.68 -7.83
CA LEU A 186 10.83 -20.12 -7.64
C LEU A 186 11.68 -20.43 -6.42
N TYR A 187 11.14 -21.25 -5.53
CA TYR A 187 11.67 -21.50 -4.21
C TYR A 187 11.97 -22.98 -4.01
N LYS A 188 13.18 -23.30 -3.56
CA LYS A 188 13.61 -24.66 -3.24
C LYS A 188 13.51 -24.90 -1.74
N LEU A 189 12.71 -25.88 -1.35
CA LEU A 189 12.65 -26.34 0.03
C LEU A 189 13.94 -27.11 0.37
N THR A 190 14.65 -26.67 1.40
CA THR A 190 15.90 -27.32 1.85
C THR A 190 15.68 -28.21 3.08
N THR A 191 14.59 -28.00 3.81
CA THR A 191 14.22 -28.85 4.94
C THR A 191 13.61 -30.17 4.43
N SER A 192 14.08 -31.30 4.98
CA SER A 192 13.57 -32.62 4.61
C SER A 192 12.09 -32.80 4.97
N LEU A 193 11.30 -33.31 4.02
CA LEU A 193 9.88 -33.62 4.22
C LEU A 193 9.63 -34.55 5.41
N LYS A 194 10.51 -35.53 5.64
CA LYS A 194 10.41 -36.45 6.80
C LYS A 194 10.64 -35.72 8.13
N LYS A 195 11.50 -34.70 8.14
CA LYS A 195 11.75 -33.88 9.34
C LYS A 195 10.53 -33.03 9.67
N ILE A 196 9.90 -32.44 8.64
CA ILE A 196 8.68 -31.66 8.78
C ILE A 196 7.54 -32.54 9.31
N HIS A 197 7.33 -33.70 8.70
CA HIS A 197 6.27 -34.63 9.10
C HIS A 197 6.44 -35.16 10.53
N ARG A 198 7.67 -35.46 10.96
CA ARG A 198 7.96 -35.83 12.36
C ARG A 198 7.77 -34.68 13.34
N ALA A 199 8.04 -33.44 12.94
CA ALA A 199 7.85 -32.28 13.82
C ALA A 199 6.35 -32.03 14.10
N VAL A 200 5.46 -32.36 13.17
CA VAL A 200 4.01 -32.29 13.39
C VAL A 200 3.52 -33.45 14.26
N LEU A 201 3.94 -34.70 13.95
CA LEU A 201 3.43 -35.89 14.66
C LEU A 201 4.11 -36.18 16.01
N GLY A 202 5.34 -35.69 16.23
CA GLY A 202 6.03 -35.81 17.52
C GLY A 202 5.52 -34.82 18.58
N ASN A 203 4.57 -33.96 18.21
CA ASN A 203 3.91 -32.99 19.08
C ASN A 203 2.50 -33.45 19.53
N ASN A 204 2.08 -34.68 19.17
CA ASN A 204 0.87 -35.33 19.68
C ASN A 204 1.23 -36.43 20.69
#